data_AF-A0A6L8XV09-F1
#
_entry.id   AF-A0A6L8XV09-F1
#
_cell.length_a   1.000
_cell.length_b   1.000
_cell.length_c   1.000
_cell.angle_alpha   90.00
_cell.angle_beta   90.00
_cell.angle_gamma   90.00
#
_symmetry.space_group_name_H-M   'P 1'
#
loop_
_entity.id
_entity.type
_entity.pdbx_description
1 polymer ?
#
loop_
_entity_poly.entity_id
_entity_poly.type
_entity_poly.pdbx_seq_one_letter_code
_entity_poly.pdbx_strand_id
1 'polypeptide(L)' 'MKIEVIHNFYDKENNLKLRKVGDKYSVSKERGKYLIALKVAKEIPEQKGGDPESPAEA' A
#
# COMPACT_ATOMS: atom_id res chain seq x y z
N MET A 1 6.20 -3.19 -2.80
CA MET A 1 5.14 -3.53 -1.84
C MET A 1 4.13 -2.41 -1.85
N LYS A 2 2.84 -2.73 -2.01
CA LYS A 2 1.78 -1.71 -1.95
C LYS A 2 1.36 -1.53 -0.50
N ILE A 3 1.17 -0.27 -0.09
CA ILE A 3 0.69 0.08 1.24
C ILE A 3 -0.50 1.04 1.14
N GLU A 4 -1.34 1.00 2.17
CA GLU A 4 -2.41 1.96 2.41
C GLU A 4 -2.11 2.72 3.70
N VAL A 5 -2.20 4.05 3.63
CA VAL A 5 -2.02 4.91 4.79
C VAL A 5 -3.23 4.80 5.71
N ILE A 6 -3.01 4.54 6.99
CA ILE A 6 -4.05 4.43 8.01
C ILE A 6 -4.05 5.58 9.01
N HIS A 7 -2.99 6.38 9.04
CA HIS A 7 -2.92 7.60 9.84
C HIS A 7 -2.29 8.74 9.03
N ASN A 8 -2.75 9.98 9.21
CA ASN A 8 -2.13 11.12 8.53
C ASN A 8 -0.72 11.34 9.09
N PHE A 9 0.28 11.46 8.23
CA PHE A 9 1.65 11.75 8.66
C PHE A 9 2.42 12.55 7.63
N TYR A 10 3.46 13.24 8.09
CA TYR A 10 4.43 13.89 7.24
C TYR A 10 5.58 12.93 6.95
N ASP A 11 5.74 12.58 5.67
CA ASP A 11 6.77 11.67 5.22
C ASP A 11 8.12 12.41 5.15
N LYS A 12 8.90 12.32 6.23
CA LYS A 12 10.22 12.97 6.32
C LYS A 12 11.19 12.53 5.22
N GLU A 13 11.10 11.28 4.78
CA GLU A 13 11.96 10.75 3.71
C GLU A 13 11.52 11.20 2.32
N ASN A 14 10.34 11.83 2.22
CA ASN A 14 9.77 12.32 0.97
C ASN A 14 9.43 13.81 1.08
N ASN A 15 10.42 14.62 1.46
CA ASN A 15 10.34 16.09 1.52
C ASN A 15 9.18 16.60 2.38
N LEU A 16 8.87 15.95 3.50
CA LEU A 16 7.74 16.29 4.37
C LEU A 16 6.40 16.28 3.62
N LYS A 17 6.24 15.40 2.64
CA LYS A 17 4.96 15.22 1.96
C LYS A 17 3.91 14.75 2.96
N LEU A 18 2.79 15.47 3.04
CA LEU A 18 1.64 15.05 3.81
C LEU A 18 0.99 13.84 3.13
N ARG A 19 0.99 12.70 3.82
CA ARG A 19 0.25 11.48 3.46
C ARG A 19 -1.04 11.43 4.24
N LYS A 20 -2.15 11.22 3.55
CA LYS A 20 -3.49 11.19 4.15
C LYS A 20 -3.99 9.76 4.26
N VAL A 21 -4.83 9.50 5.26
CA VAL A 21 -5.54 8.22 5.40
C VAL A 21 -6.24 7.87 4.08
N GLY A 22 -6.05 6.62 3.63
CA GLY A 22 -6.59 6.12 2.37
C GLY A 22 -5.65 6.30 1.17
N ASP A 23 -4.55 7.04 1.29
CA ASP A 23 -3.52 7.09 0.25
C ASP A 23 -2.95 5.69 0.01
N LYS A 24 -2.91 5.26 -1.26
CA LYS A 24 -2.36 3.98 -1.69
C LYS A 24 -1.18 4.21 -2.61
N TYR A 25 -0.03 3.64 -2.28
CA TYR A 25 1.16 3.77 -3.13
C TYR A 25 2.14 2.62 -2.92
N SER A 26 3.03 2.46 -3.91
CA SER A 26 4.08 1.46 -3.88
C SER A 26 5.34 2.02 -3.23
N VAL A 27 5.97 1.21 -2.38
CA VAL A 27 7.26 1.48 -1.74
C VAL A 27 8.16 0.24 -1.77
N SER A 28 9.45 0.45 -1.52
CA SER A 28 10.41 -0.62 -1.24
C SER A 28 9.98 -1.44 -0.02
N LYS A 29 10.33 -2.73 0.03
CA LYS A 29 9.94 -3.63 1.14
C LYS A 29 10.39 -3.10 2.51
N GLU A 30 11.62 -2.59 2.61
CA GLU A 30 12.17 -2.02 3.85
C GLU A 30 11.35 -0.81 4.32
N ARG A 31 11.07 0.13 3.40
CA ARG A 31 10.24 1.31 3.69
C ARG A 31 8.81 0.91 4.10
N GLY A 32 8.22 -0.05 3.40
CA GLY A 32 6.89 -0.57 3.75
C GLY A 32 6.85 -1.16 5.16
N LYS A 33 7.81 -2.02 5.51
CA LYS A 33 7.93 -2.58 6.86
C LYS A 33 8.12 -1.50 7.93
N TYR A 34 8.94 -0.48 7.66
CA TYR A 34 9.14 0.65 8.56
C TYR A 34 7.83 1.41 8.82
N LEU A 35 7.08 1.75 7.77
CA LEU A 35 5.81 2.47 7.89
C LEU A 35 4.73 1.64 8.62
N ILE A 36 4.75 0.32 8.44
CA ILE A 36 3.87 -0.61 9.19
C ILE A 36 4.29 -0.69 10.66
N ALA A 37 5.58 -0.78 10.96
CA ALA A 37 6.09 -0.80 12.33
C ALA A 37 5.73 0.47 13.11
N LEU A 38 5.72 1.62 12.41
CA LEU A 38 5.24 2.90 12.95
C LEU A 38 3.71 2.99 13.07
N LYS A 39 2.95 2.00 12.60
CA LYS A 39 1.48 1.97 12.60
C LYS A 39 0.83 3.15 11.85
N VAL A 40 1.52 3.69 10.83
CA VAL A 40 0.98 4.75 9.96
C VAL A 40 0.47 4.22 8.62
N ALA A 41 0.86 3.01 8.24
CA ALA A 41 0.39 2.32 7.04
C ALA A 41 0.15 0.82 7.30
N LYS A 42 -0.58 0.16 6.40
CA LYS A 42 -0.76 -1.29 6.32
C LYS A 42 -0.38 -1.81 4.95
N GLU A 43 0.08 -3.06 4.86
CA GLU A 43 0.31 -3.72 3.57
C GLU A 43 -1.03 -3.92 2.85
N ILE A 44 -1.07 -3.60 1.57
CA ILE A 44 -2.14 -4.04 0.69
C ILE A 44 -1.61 -5.32 0.02
N PRO A 45 -2.18 -6.49 0.32
CA PRO A 45 -1.81 -7.69 -0.41
C PRO A 45 -2.11 -7.43 -1.88
N GLU A 46 -1.12 -7.60 -2.75
CA GLU A 46 -1.42 -7.73 -4.17
C GLU A 46 -2.29 -8.97 -4.29
N GLN A 47 -3.55 -8.76 -4.65
CA GLN A 47 -4.45 -9.83 -5.05
C GLN A 47 -3.69 -10.60 -6.14
N LYS A 48 -3.10 -11.73 -5.78
CA LYS A 48 -2.68 -12.74 -6.75
C LYS A 48 -3.98 -13.04 -7.49
N GLY A 49 -4.09 -12.57 -8.72
CA GLY A 49 -5.19 -12.97 -9.59
C GLY A 49 -5.17 -14.48 -9.63
N GLY A 50 -6.11 -15.09 -8.90
CA GLY A 50 -6.64 -16.37 -9.32
C GLY A 50 -7.27 -16.14 -10.68
N ASP A 51 -6.95 -17.05 -11.59
CA ASP A 51 -7.20 -17.08 -13.02
C ASP A 51 -8.45 -16.31 -13.52
N PRO A 52 -8.36 -15.69 -14.73
CA PRO A 52 -9.54 -15.21 -15.41
C PRO A 52 -10.36 -16.41 -15.90
N GLU A 53 -11.29 -16.92 -15.08
CA GLU A 53 -12.29 -17.85 -15.61
C GLU A 53 -13.41 -17.04 -16.28
N SER A 54 -13.23 -16.77 -17.58
CA SER A 54 -14.31 -16.61 -18.56
C SER A 54 -13.71 -16.61 -19.97
N PRO A 55 -14.37 -17.26 -20.97
CA PRO A 55 -15.81 -17.34 -21.11
C PRO A 55 -16.36 -18.78 -21.19
N ALA A 56 -17.51 -19.04 -20.57
CA ALA A 56 -18.38 -20.10 -21.07
C ALA A 56 -19.29 -19.46 -22.13
N GLU A 57 -18.90 -19.58 -23.40
CA GLU A 57 -19.82 -19.44 -24.52
C GLU A 57 -20.86 -20.57 -24.42
N ALA A 58 -22.15 -20.22 -24.42
CA ALA A 58 -23.27 -21.15 -24.57
C ALA A 58 -24.40 -20.47 -25.35
#